data_AF-A0A9N9PMG7-F1
#
_entry.id   AF-A0A9N9PMG7-F1
#
_cell.length_a   1.000
_cell.length_b   1.000
_cell.length_c   1.000
_cell.angle_alpha   90.00
_cell.angle_beta   90.00
_cell.angle_gamma   90.00
#
_symmetry.space_group_name_H-M   'P 1'
#
loop_
_entity.id
_entity.type
_entity.pdbx_description
1 polymer ?
#
loop_
_entity_poly.entity_id
_entity_poly.type
_entity_poly.pdbx_seq_one_letter_code
_entity_poly.pdbx_strand_id
1 'polypeptide(L)'
;MSKAIGRETLVSEEVTGSEVQLISTIQPASKVHPGYKTLLAKTPTGIVFVSVFEAAFAQAAERSHVQVRFNVTPTEAMEEFRRLIALKVFMKDTYAMLLSPTPIMDAVWHEVILDTKTYASLQTTLGRTLHHRPEGASDAEKDAREIRLATMEAMYVKYFGDKPLTERDDPSRSTSPGKGFFDQRLANRAKVAEQPEIQSGKIRRLVVRETWGNLKYHGIDPDSCIYTEIWKVVGSNMELERGRSANEYALSEEDTVDIILKPVGIC
;
A
#
# COMPACT_ATOMS: atom_id res chain seq x y z
N MET A 1 20.83 30.20 76.27
CA MET A 1 20.32 30.49 74.91
C MET A 1 20.30 29.19 74.13
N SER A 2 19.17 28.51 74.15
CA SER A 2 18.97 27.19 73.54
C SER A 2 18.62 27.33 72.05
N LYS A 3 19.31 26.60 71.18
CA LYS A 3 18.93 26.43 69.77
C LYS A 3 18.46 24.99 69.58
N ALA A 4 17.19 24.84 69.24
CA ALA A 4 16.54 23.57 68.97
C ALA A 4 17.02 23.00 67.62
N ILE A 5 17.34 21.71 67.61
CA ILE A 5 17.66 20.92 66.42
C ILE A 5 16.34 20.35 65.90
N GLY A 6 15.93 20.81 64.72
CA GLY A 6 14.74 20.33 64.01
C GLY A 6 14.96 18.92 63.47
N ARG A 7 13.97 18.07 63.72
CA ARG A 7 13.90 16.65 63.34
C ARG A 7 13.31 16.58 61.94
N GLU A 8 14.09 16.19 60.94
CA GLU A 8 13.59 15.88 59.59
C GLU A 8 12.89 14.52 59.60
N THR A 9 11.61 14.51 59.27
CA THR A 9 10.78 13.32 59.11
C THR A 9 10.89 12.86 57.67
N LEU A 10 11.62 11.77 57.43
CA LEU A 10 11.60 11.03 56.16
C LEU A 10 10.25 10.31 56.05
N VAL A 11 9.38 10.81 55.17
CA VAL A 11 8.17 10.11 54.72
C VAL A 11 8.57 9.26 53.52
N SER A 12 8.73 7.97 53.75
CA SER A 12 8.84 6.95 52.71
C SER A 12 7.43 6.66 52.17
N GLU A 13 7.10 7.22 51.01
CA GLU A 13 5.93 6.80 50.23
C GLU A 13 6.26 5.48 49.53
N GLU A 14 5.63 4.40 50.00
CA GLU A 14 5.52 3.14 49.25
C GLU A 14 4.65 3.39 48.02
N VAL A 15 5.28 3.49 46.85
CA VAL A 15 4.58 3.43 45.56
C VAL A 15 4.15 1.98 45.36
N THR A 16 2.91 1.70 45.72
CA THR A 16 2.25 0.43 45.46
C THR A 16 2.17 0.20 43.96
N GLY A 17 2.77 -0.90 43.51
CA GLY A 17 2.77 -1.35 42.13
C GLY A 17 1.33 -1.48 41.63
N SER A 18 0.91 -0.53 40.80
CA SER A 18 -0.29 -0.66 40.00
C SER A 18 -0.03 -1.75 38.96
N GLU A 19 -0.39 -2.96 39.33
CA GLU A 19 -0.55 -4.10 38.44
C GLU A 19 -1.48 -3.66 37.30
N VAL A 20 -0.87 -3.39 36.14
CA VAL A 20 -1.58 -3.12 34.89
C VAL A 20 -2.31 -4.41 34.53
N GLN A 21 -3.54 -4.54 35.02
CA GLN A 21 -4.47 -5.56 34.57
C GLN A 21 -4.80 -5.25 33.10
N LEU A 22 -4.01 -5.84 32.21
CA LEU A 22 -4.33 -5.96 30.79
C LEU A 22 -5.72 -6.59 30.70
N ILE A 23 -6.68 -5.77 30.28
CA ILE A 23 -8.08 -6.11 30.06
C ILE A 23 -8.13 -7.25 29.03
N SER A 24 -8.14 -8.49 29.52
CA SER A 24 -8.33 -9.71 28.74
C SER A 24 -9.82 -9.95 28.52
N THR A 25 -10.53 -8.97 27.98
CA THR A 25 -11.82 -9.21 27.34
C THR A 25 -11.53 -9.52 25.89
N ILE A 26 -11.02 -10.73 25.65
CA ILE A 26 -10.80 -11.25 24.30
C ILE A 26 -12.19 -11.45 23.70
N GLN A 27 -12.65 -10.50 22.87
CA GLN A 27 -13.80 -10.70 22.00
C GLN A 27 -13.61 -12.01 21.21
N PRO A 28 -14.69 -12.77 20.95
CA PRO A 28 -14.60 -14.02 20.22
C PRO A 28 -13.85 -13.78 18.92
N ALA A 29 -12.72 -14.47 18.76
CA ALA A 29 -11.75 -14.24 17.70
C ALA A 29 -12.47 -13.98 16.38
N SER A 30 -12.49 -12.72 15.95
CA SER A 30 -12.95 -12.39 14.61
C SER A 30 -12.18 -13.29 13.67
N LYS A 31 -12.88 -13.99 12.77
CA LYS A 31 -12.25 -14.94 11.86
C LYS A 31 -11.22 -14.17 11.05
N VAL A 32 -9.94 -14.29 11.45
CA VAL A 32 -8.83 -13.64 10.74
C VAL A 32 -8.90 -14.10 9.31
N HIS A 33 -9.08 -13.16 8.38
CA HIS A 33 -9.17 -13.45 6.95
C HIS A 33 -7.98 -14.34 6.55
N PRO A 34 -8.18 -15.46 5.84
CA PRO A 34 -7.10 -16.38 5.48
C PRO A 34 -5.91 -15.69 4.78
N GLY A 35 -6.21 -14.67 3.96
CA GLY A 35 -5.20 -13.80 3.32
C GLY A 35 -4.20 -13.18 4.30
N TYR A 36 -4.61 -12.78 5.51
CA TYR A 36 -3.67 -12.24 6.51
C TYR A 36 -2.67 -13.27 7.00
N LYS A 37 -3.08 -14.54 7.14
CA LYS A 37 -2.15 -15.61 7.53
C LYS A 37 -1.05 -15.76 6.48
N THR A 38 -1.42 -15.74 5.20
CA THR A 38 -0.45 -15.82 4.10
C THR A 38 0.46 -14.59 4.04
N LEU A 39 -0.13 -13.39 4.09
CA LEU A 39 0.60 -12.12 3.99
C LEU A 39 1.54 -11.90 5.18
N LEU A 40 1.13 -12.32 6.38
CA LEU A 40 1.79 -11.97 7.64
C LEU A 40 2.42 -13.18 8.33
N ALA A 41 2.51 -14.34 7.67
CA ALA A 41 3.16 -15.55 8.19
C ALA A 41 4.59 -15.30 8.69
N LYS A 42 5.29 -14.34 8.08
CA LYS A 42 6.67 -13.96 8.42
C LYS A 42 6.77 -12.83 9.44
N THR A 43 5.64 -12.29 9.89
CA THR A 43 5.55 -11.15 10.82
C THR A 43 4.50 -11.45 11.89
N PRO A 44 4.86 -12.17 12.98
CA PRO A 44 3.93 -12.50 14.06
C PRO A 44 3.21 -11.27 14.62
N THR A 45 3.93 -10.15 14.73
CA THR A 45 3.39 -8.85 15.15
C THR A 45 2.33 -8.29 14.19
N GLY A 46 2.40 -8.64 12.90
CA GLY A 46 1.42 -8.26 11.89
C GLY A 46 0.06 -8.92 12.11
N ILE A 47 0.01 -10.15 12.64
CA ILE A 47 -1.26 -10.80 12.98
C ILE A 47 -1.88 -10.11 14.21
N VAL A 48 -1.05 -9.73 15.19
CA VAL A 48 -1.49 -8.97 16.37
C VAL A 48 -2.05 -7.60 15.98
N PHE A 49 -1.49 -6.96 14.95
CA PHE A 49 -2.00 -5.70 14.42
C PHE A 49 -3.50 -5.76 14.03
N VAL A 50 -4.00 -6.89 13.53
CA VAL A 50 -5.41 -7.02 13.09
C VAL A 50 -6.40 -6.78 14.23
N SER A 51 -6.06 -7.21 15.46
CA SER A 51 -6.94 -7.10 16.62
C SER A 51 -6.70 -5.84 17.45
N VAL A 52 -5.44 -5.38 17.60
CA VAL A 52 -5.12 -4.26 18.50
C VAL A 52 -5.75 -2.94 18.07
N PHE A 53 -5.95 -2.72 16.77
CA PHE A 53 -6.46 -1.46 16.22
C PHE A 53 -7.95 -1.48 15.88
N GLU A 54 -8.68 -2.54 16.22
CA GLU A 54 -10.09 -2.70 15.88
C GLU A 54 -10.95 -1.50 16.32
N ALA A 55 -10.90 -1.16 17.60
CA ALA A 55 -11.67 -0.04 18.13
C ALA A 55 -11.25 1.31 17.53
N ALA A 56 -9.95 1.52 17.33
CA ALA A 56 -9.43 2.77 16.77
C ALA A 56 -9.84 2.94 15.30
N PHE A 57 -9.82 1.87 14.51
CA PHE A 57 -10.23 1.90 13.11
C PHE A 57 -11.74 2.01 12.94
N ALA A 58 -12.53 1.35 13.80
CA ALA A 58 -13.97 1.56 13.84
C ALA A 58 -14.31 3.05 14.12
N GLN A 59 -13.66 3.66 15.11
CA GLN A 59 -13.86 5.07 15.42
C GLN A 59 -13.39 6.00 14.28
N ALA A 60 -12.30 5.65 13.59
CA ALA A 60 -11.87 6.39 12.40
C ALA A 60 -12.89 6.28 11.26
N ALA A 61 -13.43 5.09 11.01
CA ALA A 61 -14.48 4.88 10.01
C ALA A 61 -15.74 5.71 10.33
N GLU A 62 -16.17 5.73 11.59
CA GLU A 62 -17.31 6.57 12.00
C GLU A 62 -17.06 8.06 11.76
N ARG A 63 -15.90 8.58 12.19
CA ARG A 63 -15.52 10.00 12.01
C ARG A 63 -15.42 10.41 10.53
N SER A 64 -15.01 9.49 9.67
CA SER A 64 -14.91 9.74 8.22
C SER A 64 -16.28 9.81 7.52
N HIS A 65 -17.38 9.51 8.22
CA HIS A 65 -18.74 9.49 7.67
C HIS A 65 -18.91 8.60 6.43
N VAL A 66 -18.12 7.53 6.31
CA VAL A 66 -18.13 6.59 5.16
C VAL A 66 -19.51 6.00 4.86
N GLN A 67 -20.32 5.80 5.90
CA GLN A 67 -21.70 5.32 5.77
C GLN A 67 -22.60 6.22 4.94
N VAL A 68 -22.47 7.54 5.12
CA VAL A 68 -23.26 8.52 4.38
C VAL A 68 -22.64 8.74 3.01
N ARG A 69 -21.30 8.79 2.94
CA ARG A 69 -20.59 9.20 1.73
C ARG A 69 -20.49 8.10 0.68
N PHE A 70 -20.39 6.83 1.10
CA PHE A 70 -20.10 5.70 0.21
C PHE A 70 -21.09 4.54 0.34
N ASN A 71 -22.11 4.67 1.22
CA ASN A 71 -23.11 3.63 1.48
C ASN A 71 -22.50 2.28 1.93
N VAL A 72 -21.51 2.36 2.82
CA VAL A 72 -20.83 1.20 3.43
C VAL A 72 -20.85 1.30 4.95
N THR A 73 -20.95 0.17 5.64
CA THR A 73 -20.90 0.15 7.11
C THR A 73 -19.51 0.53 7.62
N PRO A 74 -19.38 1.08 8.84
CA PRO A 74 -18.07 1.31 9.46
C PRO A 74 -17.20 0.06 9.53
N THR A 75 -17.81 -1.11 9.78
CA THR A 75 -17.12 -2.41 9.82
C THR A 75 -16.54 -2.79 8.45
N GLU A 76 -17.29 -2.59 7.36
CA GLU A 76 -16.80 -2.82 5.99
C GLU A 76 -15.62 -1.88 5.68
N ALA A 77 -15.76 -0.59 5.97
CA ALA A 77 -14.69 0.40 5.71
C ALA A 77 -13.42 0.12 6.54
N MET A 78 -13.58 -0.27 7.81
CA MET A 78 -12.48 -0.71 8.65
C MET A 78 -11.77 -1.92 8.05
N GLU A 79 -12.51 -2.92 7.59
CA GLU A 79 -11.91 -4.12 7.01
C GLU A 79 -11.17 -3.83 5.71
N GLU A 80 -11.72 -2.96 4.85
CA GLU A 80 -11.00 -2.47 3.66
C GLU A 80 -9.71 -1.75 4.02
N PHE A 81 -9.71 -0.92 5.08
CA PHE A 81 -8.50 -0.25 5.56
C PHE A 81 -7.46 -1.25 6.09
N ARG A 82 -7.87 -2.28 6.87
CA ARG A 82 -6.96 -3.33 7.34
C ARG A 82 -6.31 -4.09 6.19
N ARG A 83 -7.09 -4.47 5.18
CA ARG A 83 -6.59 -5.15 3.97
C ARG A 83 -5.57 -4.30 3.22
N LEU A 84 -5.82 -2.99 3.10
CA LEU A 84 -4.86 -2.06 2.51
C LEU A 84 -3.55 -2.04 3.29
N ILE A 85 -3.59 -1.85 4.61
CA ILE A 85 -2.38 -1.82 5.44
C ILE A 85 -1.59 -3.12 5.31
N ALA A 86 -2.26 -4.27 5.32
CA ALA A 86 -1.61 -5.57 5.13
C ALA A 86 -0.88 -5.65 3.77
N LEU A 87 -1.50 -5.17 2.68
CA LEU A 87 -0.84 -5.11 1.38
C LEU A 87 0.34 -4.15 1.36
N LYS A 88 0.22 -2.96 1.95
CA LYS A 88 1.34 -1.99 2.00
C LYS A 88 2.54 -2.56 2.75
N VAL A 89 2.29 -3.28 3.86
CA VAL A 89 3.36 -3.94 4.63
C VAL A 89 4.00 -5.06 3.81
N PHE A 90 3.19 -5.92 3.20
CA PHE A 90 3.67 -7.06 2.43
C PHE A 90 4.47 -6.63 1.19
N MET A 91 3.95 -5.67 0.43
CA MET A 91 4.59 -5.13 -0.78
C MET A 91 5.70 -4.12 -0.49
N LYS A 92 5.96 -3.82 0.80
CA LYS A 92 6.92 -2.80 1.24
C LYS A 92 6.64 -1.42 0.61
N ASP A 93 5.37 -1.09 0.42
CA ASP A 93 4.93 0.20 -0.13
C ASP A 93 4.93 1.30 0.95
N THR A 94 6.10 1.58 1.51
CA THR A 94 6.28 2.53 2.63
C THR A 94 6.06 3.98 2.20
N TYR A 95 6.29 4.32 0.94
CA TYR A 95 6.21 5.69 0.43
C TYR A 95 4.97 5.95 -0.44
N ALA A 96 3.99 5.04 -0.44
CA ALA A 96 2.78 5.12 -1.25
C ALA A 96 3.05 5.32 -2.76
N MET A 97 4.04 4.57 -3.27
CA MET A 97 4.46 4.62 -4.67
C MET A 97 3.87 3.48 -5.49
N LEU A 98 3.44 2.38 -4.85
CA LEU A 98 2.94 1.20 -5.53
C LEU A 98 1.42 1.08 -5.51
N LEU A 99 0.79 1.40 -4.37
CA LEU A 99 -0.64 1.18 -4.15
C LEU A 99 -1.38 2.49 -3.88
N SER A 100 -2.49 2.68 -4.58
CA SER A 100 -3.43 3.78 -4.31
C SER A 100 -4.64 3.23 -3.56
N PRO A 101 -5.09 3.86 -2.47
CA PRO A 101 -6.35 3.47 -1.79
C PRO A 101 -7.58 3.74 -2.66
N THR A 102 -8.68 3.02 -2.41
CA THR A 102 -10.02 3.45 -2.86
C THR A 102 -10.49 4.67 -2.04
N PRO A 103 -11.50 5.43 -2.49
CA PRO A 103 -12.03 6.56 -1.73
C PRO A 103 -12.48 6.21 -0.29
N ILE A 104 -13.00 4.99 -0.09
CA ILE A 104 -13.40 4.50 1.24
C ILE A 104 -12.17 4.36 2.15
N MET A 105 -11.13 3.66 1.68
CA MET A 105 -9.91 3.45 2.44
C MET A 105 -9.19 4.76 2.74
N ASP A 106 -9.12 5.66 1.76
CA ASP A 106 -8.47 6.96 1.89
C ASP A 106 -9.15 7.84 2.94
N ALA A 107 -10.49 7.79 3.01
CA ALA A 107 -11.24 8.50 4.05
C ALA A 107 -10.90 7.99 5.46
N VAL A 108 -10.85 6.67 5.67
CA VAL A 108 -10.44 6.09 6.96
C VAL A 108 -8.97 6.41 7.27
N TRP A 109 -8.09 6.34 6.26
CA TRP A 109 -6.67 6.62 6.43
C TRP A 109 -6.41 8.05 6.91
N HIS A 110 -7.10 9.04 6.34
CA HIS A 110 -6.99 10.42 6.80
C HIS A 110 -7.32 10.56 8.29
N GLU A 111 -8.43 9.96 8.76
CA GLU A 111 -8.80 9.98 10.18
C GLU A 111 -7.76 9.30 11.08
N VAL A 112 -7.19 8.18 10.62
CA VAL A 112 -6.14 7.47 11.36
C VAL A 112 -4.87 8.32 11.45
N ILE A 113 -4.46 9.03 10.40
CA ILE A 113 -3.27 9.92 10.43
C ILE A 113 -3.50 11.12 11.35
N LEU A 114 -4.71 11.70 11.33
CA LEU A 114 -5.07 12.83 12.19
C LEU A 114 -5.08 12.44 13.67
N ASP A 115 -5.43 11.19 13.98
CA ASP A 115 -5.20 10.60 15.30
C ASP A 115 -3.72 10.17 15.45
N THR A 116 -2.87 11.16 15.70
CA THR A 116 -1.41 10.98 15.78
C THR A 116 -0.97 9.91 16.79
N LYS A 117 -1.72 9.69 17.87
CA LYS A 117 -1.42 8.65 18.87
C LYS A 117 -1.69 7.25 18.31
N THR A 118 -2.86 7.07 17.68
CA THR A 118 -3.22 5.82 17.00
C THR A 118 -2.23 5.55 15.87
N TYR A 119 -1.91 6.55 15.07
CA TYR A 119 -0.95 6.43 13.97
C TYR A 119 0.46 6.07 14.45
N ALA A 120 0.99 6.73 15.48
CA ALA A 120 2.31 6.38 16.02
C ALA A 120 2.35 4.95 16.56
N SER A 121 1.27 4.52 17.22
CA SER A 121 1.13 3.15 17.73
C SER A 121 1.09 2.14 16.58
N LEU A 122 0.39 2.47 15.49
CA LEU A 122 0.34 1.68 14.26
C LEU A 122 1.75 1.48 13.67
N GLN A 123 2.49 2.57 13.44
CA GLN A 123 3.84 2.49 12.88
C GLN A 123 4.80 1.70 13.77
N THR A 124 4.70 1.87 15.09
CA THR A 124 5.50 1.13 16.07
C THR A 124 5.21 -0.36 15.99
N THR A 125 3.93 -0.73 15.92
CA THR A 125 3.50 -2.14 15.82
C THR A 125 3.97 -2.79 14.52
N LEU A 126 3.93 -2.04 13.42
CA LEU A 126 4.40 -2.51 12.12
C LEU A 126 5.92 -2.54 11.98
N GLY A 127 6.66 -1.90 12.91
CA GLY A 127 8.11 -1.75 12.84
C GLY A 127 8.58 -0.95 11.62
N ARG A 128 7.71 -0.11 11.04
CA ARG A 128 8.01 0.72 9.86
C ARG A 128 7.07 1.91 9.79
N THR A 129 7.48 2.94 9.07
CA THR A 129 6.62 4.10 8.75
C THR A 129 5.97 3.92 7.39
N LEU A 130 4.64 3.90 7.36
CA LEU A 130 3.82 3.95 6.15
C LEU A 130 3.40 5.39 5.87
N HIS A 131 3.94 6.02 4.85
CA HIS A 131 3.57 7.38 4.45
C HIS A 131 2.27 7.40 3.65
N HIS A 132 1.50 8.47 3.82
CA HIS A 132 0.43 8.87 2.90
C HIS A 132 0.97 9.90 1.91
N ARG A 133 0.37 9.96 0.73
CA ARG A 133 0.77 10.87 -0.36
C ARG A 133 -0.42 11.76 -0.75
N PRO A 134 -0.58 12.93 -0.12
CA PRO A 134 -1.71 13.83 -0.40
C PRO A 134 -1.80 14.28 -1.86
N GLU A 135 -0.64 14.51 -2.48
CA GLU A 135 -0.53 14.90 -3.90
C GLU A 135 -0.97 13.81 -4.86
N GLY A 136 -1.14 12.57 -4.40
CA GLY A 136 -1.56 11.44 -5.21
C GLY A 136 -2.97 11.59 -5.79
N ALA A 137 -3.76 12.57 -5.31
CA ALA A 137 -5.05 12.94 -5.85
C ALA A 137 -5.02 14.13 -6.82
N SER A 138 -3.84 14.70 -7.12
CA SER A 138 -3.71 15.80 -8.08
C SER A 138 -3.90 15.35 -9.52
N ASP A 139 -4.32 16.26 -10.40
CA ASP A 139 -4.50 15.97 -11.84
C ASP A 139 -3.19 15.55 -12.51
N ALA A 140 -2.05 16.10 -12.06
CA ALA A 140 -0.72 15.72 -12.55
C ALA A 140 -0.37 14.25 -12.23
N GLU A 141 -0.97 13.69 -11.16
CA GLU A 141 -0.75 12.31 -10.73
C GLU A 141 -1.80 11.34 -11.27
N LYS A 142 -2.78 11.80 -12.07
CA LYS A 142 -3.94 10.97 -12.47
C LYS A 142 -3.53 9.63 -13.10
N ASP A 143 -2.67 9.66 -14.11
CA ASP A 143 -2.25 8.44 -14.82
C ASP A 143 -1.48 7.49 -13.90
N ALA A 144 -0.56 8.03 -13.08
CA ALA A 144 0.19 7.25 -12.11
C ALA A 144 -0.73 6.67 -11.03
N ARG A 145 -1.75 7.41 -10.60
CA ARG A 145 -2.77 6.97 -9.65
C ARG A 145 -3.62 5.84 -10.22
N GLU A 146 -4.02 5.92 -11.48
CA GLU A 146 -4.77 4.86 -12.16
C GLU A 146 -3.97 3.55 -12.21
N ILE A 147 -2.67 3.61 -12.50
CA ILE A 147 -1.78 2.44 -12.47
C ILE A 147 -1.67 1.84 -11.05
N ARG A 148 -1.45 2.70 -10.04
CA ARG A 148 -1.36 2.26 -8.63
C ARG A 148 -2.68 1.68 -8.12
N LEU A 149 -3.81 2.20 -8.58
CA LEU A 149 -5.15 1.70 -8.24
C LEU A 149 -5.38 0.33 -8.88
N ALA A 150 -5.09 0.17 -10.18
CA ALA A 150 -5.19 -1.12 -10.87
C ALA A 150 -4.27 -2.18 -10.24
N THR A 151 -3.05 -1.78 -9.85
CA THR A 151 -2.11 -2.65 -9.12
C THR A 151 -2.69 -3.08 -7.77
N MET A 152 -3.30 -2.16 -7.03
CA MET A 152 -3.95 -2.47 -5.75
C MET A 152 -5.14 -3.42 -5.94
N GLU A 153 -6.00 -3.20 -6.92
CA GLU A 153 -7.13 -4.09 -7.23
C GLU A 153 -6.67 -5.52 -7.58
N ALA A 154 -5.65 -5.65 -8.42
CA ALA A 154 -5.07 -6.96 -8.78
C ALA A 154 -4.55 -7.70 -7.55
N MET A 155 -3.84 -7.00 -6.66
CA MET A 155 -3.34 -7.58 -5.41
C MET A 155 -4.48 -7.93 -4.44
N TYR A 156 -5.57 -7.16 -4.42
CA TYR A 156 -6.75 -7.50 -3.63
C TYR A 156 -7.35 -8.83 -4.06
N VAL A 157 -7.62 -8.99 -5.37
CA VAL A 157 -8.15 -10.25 -5.92
C VAL A 157 -7.21 -11.41 -5.61
N LYS A 158 -5.89 -11.21 -5.78
CA LYS A 158 -4.89 -12.25 -5.52
C LYS A 158 -4.85 -12.72 -4.07
N TYR A 159 -4.88 -11.82 -3.09
CA TYR A 159 -4.66 -12.17 -1.68
C TYR A 159 -5.95 -12.34 -0.87
N PHE A 160 -7.03 -11.71 -1.30
CA PHE A 160 -8.31 -11.73 -0.59
C PHE A 160 -9.43 -12.45 -1.36
N GLY A 161 -9.25 -12.71 -2.66
CA GLY A 161 -10.23 -13.41 -3.50
C GLY A 161 -11.30 -12.49 -4.11
N ASP A 162 -11.39 -11.26 -3.63
CA ASP A 162 -12.40 -10.28 -4.06
C ASP A 162 -11.76 -8.92 -4.38
N LYS A 163 -12.47 -8.10 -5.15
CA LYS A 163 -12.11 -6.70 -5.42
C LYS A 163 -12.31 -5.84 -4.17
N PRO A 164 -11.57 -4.74 -4.01
CA PRO A 164 -11.81 -3.80 -2.92
C PRO A 164 -13.20 -3.17 -3.05
N LEU A 165 -13.80 -2.79 -1.92
CA LEU A 165 -15.05 -2.04 -1.97
C LEU A 165 -14.82 -0.65 -2.58
N THR A 166 -15.72 -0.27 -3.46
CA THR A 166 -15.86 1.07 -4.03
C THR A 166 -17.16 1.71 -3.55
N GLU A 167 -17.37 2.98 -3.89
CA GLU A 167 -18.67 3.64 -3.70
C GLU A 167 -19.75 2.75 -4.34
N ARG A 168 -20.75 2.35 -3.55
CA ARG A 168 -21.91 1.64 -4.10
C ARG A 168 -22.72 2.65 -4.90
N ASP A 169 -23.14 2.27 -6.11
CA ASP A 169 -24.08 3.08 -6.86
C ASP A 169 -25.31 3.30 -5.98
N ASP A 170 -25.55 4.55 -5.60
CA ASP A 170 -26.80 4.94 -4.97
C ASP A 170 -27.88 4.84 -6.05
N PRO A 171 -28.83 3.89 -5.94
CA PRO A 171 -29.87 3.72 -6.94
C PRO A 171 -30.70 5.01 -7.13
N SER A 172 -30.74 5.90 -6.12
CA SER A 172 -31.42 7.19 -6.20
C SER A 172 -30.66 8.25 -7.02
N ARG A 173 -29.34 8.10 -7.21
CA ARG A 173 -28.49 8.97 -8.05
C ARG A 173 -28.44 8.56 -9.52
N SER A 174 -28.99 7.40 -9.88
CA SER A 174 -28.93 6.83 -11.25
C SER A 174 -29.80 7.57 -12.28
N THR A 175 -30.55 8.61 -11.89
CA THR A 175 -31.43 9.37 -12.81
C THR A 175 -30.71 10.47 -13.60
N SER A 176 -29.39 10.61 -13.51
CA SER A 176 -28.63 11.54 -14.35
C SER A 176 -28.14 10.83 -15.64
N PRO A 177 -28.72 11.14 -16.81
CA PRO A 177 -28.36 10.49 -18.07
C PRO A 177 -27.00 11.03 -18.56
N GLY A 178 -25.89 10.35 -18.24
CA GLY A 178 -24.58 10.82 -18.73
C GLY A 178 -23.33 9.96 -18.52
N LYS A 179 -23.38 8.82 -17.81
CA LYS A 179 -22.16 8.06 -17.45
C LYS A 179 -21.93 6.74 -18.20
N GLY A 180 -22.37 6.65 -19.45
CA GLY A 180 -22.19 5.43 -20.27
C GLY A 180 -20.84 5.26 -21.00
N PHE A 181 -19.80 6.04 -20.70
CA PHE A 181 -18.61 6.13 -21.57
C PHE A 181 -17.35 5.41 -21.05
N PHE A 182 -17.33 4.90 -19.82
CA PHE A 182 -16.08 4.42 -19.20
C PHE A 182 -15.78 2.92 -19.41
N ASP A 183 -16.80 2.05 -19.51
CA ASP A 183 -16.61 0.59 -19.62
C ASP A 183 -16.04 0.12 -20.97
N GLN A 184 -16.16 0.90 -22.05
CA GLN A 184 -15.73 0.48 -23.39
C GLN A 184 -14.21 0.60 -23.63
N ARG A 185 -13.47 1.36 -22.80
CA ARG A 185 -12.03 1.61 -23.02
C ARG A 185 -11.13 0.49 -22.50
N LEU A 186 -11.52 -0.19 -21.43
CA LEU A 186 -10.77 -1.34 -20.89
C LEU A 186 -10.95 -2.61 -21.74
N ALA A 187 -12.15 -2.84 -22.29
CA ALA A 187 -12.44 -3.99 -23.13
C ALA A 187 -11.70 -3.97 -24.50
N ASN A 188 -11.38 -2.79 -25.02
CA ASN A 188 -10.73 -2.65 -26.33
C ASN A 188 -9.20 -2.75 -26.29
N ARG A 189 -8.57 -2.70 -25.10
CA ARG A 189 -7.10 -2.80 -24.97
C ARG A 189 -6.60 -4.24 -24.84
N ALA A 190 -7.50 -5.21 -24.61
CA ALA A 190 -7.19 -6.62 -24.43
C ALA A 190 -7.12 -7.44 -25.74
N LYS A 191 -7.26 -6.82 -26.92
CA LYS A 191 -7.34 -7.54 -28.21
C LYS A 191 -6.06 -7.57 -29.05
N VAL A 192 -4.92 -7.09 -28.55
CA VAL A 192 -3.65 -7.18 -29.29
C VAL A 192 -2.52 -7.59 -28.34
N ALA A 193 -2.40 -8.89 -28.08
CA ALA A 193 -1.16 -9.53 -27.65
C ALA A 193 -1.34 -11.05 -27.79
N GLU A 194 -0.75 -11.64 -28.84
CA GLU A 194 -0.56 -13.09 -28.88
C GLU A 194 0.42 -13.50 -27.78
N GLN A 195 0.02 -14.48 -26.95
CA GLN A 195 0.79 -14.96 -25.81
C GLN A 195 1.90 -15.94 -26.25
N PRO A 196 3.15 -15.79 -25.78
CA PRO A 196 4.13 -16.87 -25.84
C PRO A 196 4.06 -17.76 -24.60
N GLU A 197 3.97 -19.06 -24.83
CA GLU A 197 3.91 -20.15 -23.84
C GLU A 197 5.11 -20.11 -22.85
N ILE A 198 4.81 -20.28 -21.55
CA ILE A 198 5.74 -20.09 -20.43
C ILE A 198 6.29 -21.45 -19.95
N GLN A 199 7.59 -21.68 -20.15
CA GLN A 199 8.37 -22.70 -19.42
C GLN A 199 9.28 -22.02 -18.38
N SER A 200 9.24 -22.50 -17.13
CA SER A 200 9.90 -21.89 -15.97
C SER A 200 11.41 -22.17 -15.93
N GLY A 201 12.21 -21.19 -15.46
CA GLY A 201 13.57 -21.42 -14.96
C GLY A 201 14.75 -20.80 -15.71
N LYS A 202 14.53 -20.06 -16.81
CA LYS A 202 15.61 -19.41 -17.57
C LYS A 202 15.62 -17.90 -17.36
N ILE A 203 16.80 -17.32 -17.10
CA ILE A 203 17.02 -15.86 -17.16
C ILE A 203 16.59 -15.40 -18.55
N ARG A 204 15.48 -14.68 -18.64
CA ARG A 204 15.06 -14.05 -19.90
C ARG A 204 15.73 -12.69 -19.97
N ARG A 205 16.61 -12.52 -20.95
CA ARG A 205 17.03 -11.21 -21.42
C ARG A 205 15.81 -10.59 -22.10
N LEU A 206 15.08 -9.72 -21.40
CA LEU A 206 14.11 -8.86 -22.05
C LEU A 206 14.92 -7.76 -22.73
N VAL A 207 14.98 -7.76 -24.06
CA VAL A 207 15.64 -6.68 -24.81
C VAL A 207 14.54 -5.72 -25.24
N VAL A 208 14.39 -4.64 -24.49
CA VAL A 208 13.54 -3.52 -24.90
C VAL A 208 14.42 -2.59 -25.72
N ARG A 209 14.19 -2.54 -27.04
CA ARG A 209 14.87 -1.58 -27.92
C ARG A 209 13.96 -0.38 -28.11
N GLU A 210 14.26 0.71 -27.41
CA GLU A 210 13.61 1.99 -27.59
C GLU A 210 14.68 3.05 -27.86
N THR A 211 14.33 4.06 -28.63
CA THR A 211 15.16 5.27 -28.80
C THR A 211 15.08 6.11 -27.53
N TRP A 212 16.18 6.76 -27.15
CA TRP A 212 16.29 7.49 -25.88
C TRP A 212 15.17 8.53 -25.67
N GLY A 213 14.68 9.16 -26.74
CA GLY A 213 13.57 10.12 -26.70
C GLY A 213 12.17 9.51 -26.51
N ASN A 214 12.01 8.19 -26.64
CA ASN A 214 10.72 7.49 -26.63
C ASN A 214 10.59 6.42 -25.54
N LEU A 215 11.43 6.47 -24.49
CA LEU A 215 11.40 5.47 -23.42
C LEU A 215 10.08 5.51 -22.63
N LYS A 216 9.03 4.89 -23.18
CA LYS A 216 7.76 4.62 -22.50
C LYS A 216 7.93 3.26 -21.85
N TYR A 217 7.91 3.25 -20.52
CA TYR A 217 7.91 2.01 -19.77
C TYR A 217 6.64 1.21 -20.11
N HIS A 218 6.74 0.28 -21.06
CA HIS A 218 5.68 -0.66 -21.37
C HIS A 218 5.69 -1.74 -20.30
N GLY A 219 4.63 -1.71 -19.50
CA GLY A 219 4.53 -2.34 -18.19
C GLY A 219 4.86 -3.83 -18.15
N ILE A 220 5.43 -4.20 -17.01
CA ILE A 220 5.42 -5.54 -16.44
C ILE A 220 4.01 -6.13 -16.61
N ASP A 221 3.92 -7.36 -17.10
CA ASP A 221 2.70 -8.15 -17.12
C ASP A 221 2.06 -8.14 -15.71
N PRO A 222 0.83 -7.64 -15.54
CA PRO A 222 0.16 -7.58 -14.23
C PRO A 222 -0.01 -8.96 -13.59
N ASP A 223 0.06 -10.05 -14.38
CA ASP A 223 0.02 -11.42 -13.87
C ASP A 223 1.41 -11.96 -13.46
N SER A 224 2.49 -11.27 -13.85
CA SER A 224 3.85 -11.66 -13.47
C SER A 224 4.23 -11.07 -12.10
N CYS A 225 4.37 -11.95 -11.10
CA CYS A 225 4.77 -11.61 -9.74
C CYS A 225 6.27 -11.27 -9.61
N ILE A 226 6.86 -10.67 -10.65
CA ILE A 226 8.29 -10.41 -10.72
C ILE A 226 8.51 -8.91 -10.62
N TYR A 227 8.96 -8.46 -9.44
CA TYR A 227 9.62 -7.16 -9.35
C TYR A 227 10.86 -7.21 -10.23
N THR A 228 10.95 -6.29 -11.18
CA THR A 228 12.15 -6.13 -11.99
C THR A 228 12.90 -4.88 -11.54
N GLU A 229 14.13 -5.05 -11.10
CA GLU A 229 15.07 -3.93 -11.02
C GLU A 229 15.73 -3.78 -12.37
N ILE A 230 15.89 -2.53 -12.83
CA ILE A 230 16.81 -2.22 -13.91
C ILE A 230 18.20 -2.53 -13.39
N TRP A 231 18.76 -3.64 -13.85
CA TRP A 231 20.03 -4.13 -13.37
C TRP A 231 21.19 -3.57 -14.19
N LYS A 232 20.99 -3.46 -15.50
CA LYS A 232 22.02 -3.00 -16.41
C LYS A 232 21.41 -2.37 -17.64
N VAL A 233 22.03 -1.30 -18.12
CA VAL A 233 21.66 -0.60 -19.33
C VAL A 233 22.86 -0.70 -20.27
N VAL A 234 22.70 -1.33 -21.43
CA VAL A 234 23.79 -1.63 -22.36
C VAL A 234 23.57 -0.84 -23.64
N GLY A 235 24.41 0.16 -23.88
CA GLY A 235 24.53 0.80 -25.21
C GLY A 235 25.40 -0.04 -26.14
N SER A 236 25.53 0.38 -27.40
CA SER A 236 26.34 -0.22 -28.47
C SER A 236 27.84 -0.35 -28.09
N ASN A 237 28.13 -1.33 -27.22
CA ASN A 237 29.42 -1.72 -26.64
C ASN A 237 29.81 -1.08 -25.29
N MET A 238 28.89 -0.49 -24.53
CA MET A 238 29.20 0.07 -23.20
C MET A 238 28.12 -0.24 -22.15
N GLU A 239 28.55 -0.54 -20.93
CA GLU A 239 27.69 -0.65 -19.76
C GLU A 239 27.51 0.73 -19.13
N LEU A 240 26.27 1.18 -18.99
CA LEU A 240 25.97 2.47 -18.35
C LEU A 240 25.91 2.28 -16.83
N GLU A 241 26.64 3.12 -16.10
CA GLU A 241 26.61 3.21 -14.65
C GLU A 241 25.32 3.86 -14.14
N ARG A 242 24.79 3.35 -13.02
CA ARG A 242 23.61 3.89 -12.35
C ARG A 242 23.85 5.31 -11.87
N GLY A 243 22.92 6.21 -12.16
CA GLY A 243 22.94 7.60 -11.68
C GLY A 243 23.65 8.58 -12.62
N ARG A 244 24.16 8.12 -13.76
CA ARG A 244 24.68 8.98 -14.83
C ARG A 244 23.63 9.29 -15.88
N SER A 245 23.70 10.49 -16.44
CA SER A 245 22.83 10.96 -17.52
C SER A 245 23.29 10.44 -18.88
N ALA A 246 22.38 10.34 -19.86
CA ALA A 246 22.75 9.94 -21.22
C ALA A 246 23.78 10.87 -21.89
N ASN A 247 23.76 12.16 -21.53
CA ASN A 247 24.73 13.13 -22.03
C ASN A 247 26.17 12.78 -21.62
N GLU A 248 26.37 12.16 -20.46
CA GLU A 248 27.70 11.74 -20.01
C GLU A 248 28.28 10.59 -20.84
N TYR A 249 27.43 9.88 -21.60
CA TYR A 249 27.83 8.80 -22.50
C TYR A 249 27.79 9.20 -23.98
N ALA A 250 27.52 10.48 -24.26
CA ALA A 250 27.33 11.01 -25.62
C ALA A 250 26.30 10.21 -26.44
N LEU A 251 25.25 9.69 -25.80
CA LEU A 251 24.17 9.00 -26.49
C LEU A 251 23.28 10.01 -27.21
N SER A 252 23.03 9.75 -28.48
CA SER A 252 22.07 10.47 -29.32
C SER A 252 20.66 9.90 -29.16
N GLU A 253 19.66 10.63 -29.64
CA GLU A 253 18.26 10.15 -29.65
C GLU A 253 18.08 8.90 -30.53
N GLU A 254 18.96 8.67 -31.51
CA GLU A 254 18.92 7.52 -32.41
C GLU A 254 19.57 6.27 -31.82
N ASP A 255 20.31 6.40 -30.71
CA ASP A 255 20.99 5.26 -30.11
C ASP A 255 20.00 4.31 -29.45
N THR A 256 20.26 3.01 -29.63
CA THR A 256 19.49 1.93 -29.03
C THR A 256 20.15 1.46 -27.75
N VAL A 257 19.33 1.24 -26.74
CA VAL A 257 19.80 0.86 -25.41
C VAL A 257 19.08 -0.40 -24.97
N ASP A 258 19.84 -1.45 -24.66
CA ASP A 258 19.31 -2.69 -24.13
C ASP A 258 19.16 -2.57 -22.60
N ILE A 259 17.92 -2.55 -22.10
CA ILE A 259 17.64 -2.56 -20.66
C ILE A 259 17.52 -4.01 -20.18
N ILE A 260 18.46 -4.44 -19.32
CA ILE A 260 18.41 -5.74 -18.66
C ILE A 260 17.70 -5.58 -17.33
N LEU A 261 16.52 -6.16 -17.26
CA LEU A 261 15.71 -6.29 -16.07
C LEU A 261 16.08 -7.56 -15.30
N LYS A 262 16.43 -7.44 -14.01
CA LYS A 262 16.68 -8.59 -13.14
C LYS A 262 15.48 -8.83 -12.23
N PRO A 263 14.96 -10.06 -12.17
CA PRO A 263 13.99 -10.46 -11.15
C PRO A 263 14.59 -10.26 -9.75
N VAL A 264 13.96 -9.44 -8.91
CA VAL A 264 14.41 -9.20 -7.52
C VAL A 264 13.79 -10.21 -6.56
N GLY A 265 12.76 -10.93 -7.01
CA GLY A 265 12.13 -12.00 -6.26
C GLY A 265 10.89 -12.53 -6.97
N ILE A 266 10.51 -13.74 -6.60
CA ILE A 266 9.18 -14.30 -6.85
C ILE A 266 8.41 -14.11 -5.54
N CYS A 267 7.19 -13.56 -5.59
CA CYS A 267 6.32 -13.46 -4.43
C CYS A 267 6.04 -14.82 -3.79
#